data_AF-A0A5C6A800-F1
#
_entry.id   AF-A0A5C6A800-F1
#
_cell.length_a   1.000
_cell.length_b   1.000
_cell.length_c   1.000
_cell.angle_alpha   90.00
_cell.angle_beta   90.00
_cell.angle_gamma   90.00
#
_symmetry.space_group_name_H-M   'P 1'
#
loop_
_entity.id
_entity.type
_entity.pdbx_description
1 polymer ?
#
loop_
_entity_poly.entity_id
_entity_poly.type
_entity_poly.pdbx_seq_one_letter_code
_entity_poly.pdbx_strand_id
1 'polypeptide(L)'
;MLRVDKALFSNVVTAVQRTANLPGGAVRNLPGGASLEGMKGVESFSAEVADAKKEFELGRVHNSLARIRQIEMQFNSIAGRWNAQAGGILASARQGKQAVPAQKLNEVKNAQAKMRQLTAPATKSFRDLITALEHAVASRNDAEEASDQASEQRTSSTDLVSTSAIASGSPTGPAVSNEKPLDDEEESVASRSFDSEPRKEVPDLAVLGKFAEKYRFGPKLEVKISESRKRHISPKLEEGRFYFVQGMQPPTVVRVREIRSSAVLVYDALHGNETLLDSFRLRTLIGRGIWLLTPSRIGA
;
A
#
# COMPACT_ATOMS: atom_id res chain seq x y z
N MET A 1 4.77 -2.30 20.50
CA MET A 1 5.99 -2.70 19.76
C MET A 1 5.78 -4.12 19.23
N LEU A 2 5.32 -4.28 17.99
CA LEU A 2 5.18 -5.60 17.35
C LEU A 2 6.58 -6.02 16.88
N ARG A 3 7.28 -6.84 17.67
CA ARG A 3 8.47 -7.55 17.19
C ARG A 3 8.01 -8.53 16.12
N VAL A 4 8.65 -8.52 14.95
CA VAL A 4 8.48 -9.59 13.97
C VAL A 4 8.94 -10.88 14.65
N ASP A 5 8.00 -11.79 14.88
CA ASP A 5 8.32 -13.08 15.47
C ASP A 5 9.16 -13.88 14.45
N LYS A 6 10.34 -14.32 14.87
CA LYS A 6 11.23 -15.16 14.04
C LYS A 6 10.53 -16.46 13.59
N ALA A 7 9.50 -16.89 14.32
CA ALA A 7 8.65 -18.01 13.94
C ALA A 7 7.93 -17.79 12.59
N LEU A 8 7.65 -16.55 12.18
CA LEU A 8 6.95 -16.26 10.92
C LEU A 8 7.73 -16.72 9.68
N PHE A 9 9.05 -16.56 9.68
CA PHE A 9 9.90 -17.10 8.60
C PHE A 9 9.84 -18.64 8.56
N SER A 10 9.89 -19.29 9.72
CA SER A 10 9.80 -20.75 9.83
C SER A 10 8.43 -21.29 9.39
N ASN A 11 7.35 -20.55 9.71
CA ASN A 11 5.99 -20.90 9.31
C ASN A 11 5.83 -20.90 7.78
N VAL A 12 6.41 -19.91 7.10
CA VAL A 12 6.43 -19.86 5.63
C VAL A 12 7.16 -21.09 5.07
N VAL A 13 8.36 -21.37 5.54
CA VAL A 13 9.15 -22.54 5.06
C VAL A 13 8.36 -23.83 5.26
N THR A 14 7.83 -24.04 6.47
CA THR A 14 7.08 -25.26 6.82
C THR A 14 5.82 -25.40 5.96
N ALA A 15 5.07 -24.32 5.74
CA ALA A 15 3.84 -24.35 4.97
C ALA A 15 4.10 -24.59 3.47
N VAL A 16 5.14 -23.96 2.91
CA VAL A 16 5.56 -24.14 1.51
C VAL A 16 6.10 -25.55 1.28
N GLN A 17 6.96 -26.06 2.16
CA GLN A 17 7.54 -27.41 1.99
C GLN A 17 6.47 -28.50 1.94
N ARG A 18 5.33 -28.31 2.63
CA ARG A 18 4.21 -29.26 2.55
C ARG A 18 3.59 -29.34 1.16
N THR A 19 3.73 -28.32 0.31
CA THR A 19 3.22 -28.34 -1.06
C THR A 19 4.17 -29.00 -2.06
N ALA A 20 5.45 -29.20 -1.68
CA ALA A 20 6.46 -29.84 -2.53
C ALA A 20 6.08 -31.27 -2.92
N ASN A 21 5.35 -31.97 -2.04
CA ASN A 21 4.85 -33.32 -2.26
C ASN A 21 3.32 -33.35 -2.26
N LEU A 22 2.75 -34.13 -3.17
CA LEU A 22 1.30 -34.37 -3.19
C LEU A 22 0.94 -35.45 -2.14
N PRO A 23 0.08 -35.16 -1.15
CA PRO A 23 -0.25 -36.15 -0.13
C PRO A 23 -1.05 -37.32 -0.72
N GLY A 24 -0.50 -38.53 -0.62
CA GLY A 24 -1.00 -39.72 -1.29
C GLY A 24 -0.25 -40.10 -2.57
N GLY A 25 0.83 -39.37 -2.91
CA GLY A 25 1.69 -39.68 -4.04
C GLY A 25 1.23 -39.01 -5.34
N ALA A 26 2.08 -39.09 -6.36
CA ALA A 26 1.81 -38.54 -7.68
C ALA A 26 0.67 -39.29 -8.38
N VAL A 27 -0.25 -38.57 -9.01
CA VAL A 27 -1.24 -39.17 -9.91
C VAL A 27 -0.57 -39.44 -11.26
N ARG A 28 -0.33 -40.72 -11.55
CA ARG A 28 0.36 -41.18 -12.76
C ARG A 28 -0.62 -41.76 -13.78
N ASN A 29 -0.13 -41.99 -15.00
CA ASN A 29 -0.86 -42.58 -16.11
C ASN A 29 -2.09 -41.74 -16.52
N LEU A 30 -1.97 -40.41 -16.47
CA LEU A 30 -2.97 -39.53 -17.06
C LEU A 30 -2.78 -39.49 -18.59
N PRO A 31 -3.82 -39.16 -19.35
CA PRO A 31 -3.73 -39.12 -20.82
C PRO A 31 -2.59 -38.23 -21.31
N GLY A 32 -1.95 -38.65 -22.40
CA GLY A 32 -0.77 -37.97 -22.93
C GLY A 32 0.50 -38.17 -22.10
N GLY A 33 0.54 -39.16 -21.21
CA GLY A 33 1.70 -39.44 -20.36
C GLY A 33 1.88 -38.45 -19.20
N ALA A 34 0.88 -37.60 -18.95
CA ALA A 34 0.96 -36.59 -17.91
C ALA A 34 0.99 -37.23 -16.51
N SER A 35 1.69 -36.57 -15.59
CA SER A 35 1.62 -36.82 -14.15
C SER A 35 1.22 -35.56 -13.42
N LEU A 36 0.47 -35.72 -12.33
CA LEU A 36 0.20 -34.66 -11.36
C LEU A 36 1.00 -34.96 -10.09
N GLU A 37 2.02 -34.16 -9.86
CA GLU A 37 2.95 -34.27 -8.72
C GLU A 37 2.71 -33.14 -7.71
N GLY A 38 3.57 -32.99 -6.71
CA GLY A 38 3.58 -31.78 -5.88
C GLY A 38 4.03 -30.54 -6.66
N MET A 39 4.06 -29.39 -5.99
CA MET A 39 4.52 -28.15 -6.61
C MET A 39 6.03 -28.18 -6.83
N LYS A 40 6.47 -28.14 -8.09
CA LYS A 40 7.89 -28.13 -8.45
C LYS A 40 8.49 -26.74 -8.27
N GLY A 41 9.75 -26.68 -7.82
CA GLY A 41 10.52 -25.45 -7.67
C GLY A 41 10.29 -24.73 -6.34
N VAL A 42 9.44 -25.26 -5.46
CA VAL A 42 9.24 -24.69 -4.11
C VAL A 42 10.34 -25.14 -3.14
N GLU A 43 11.18 -26.09 -3.53
CA GLU A 43 12.27 -26.62 -2.71
C GLU A 43 13.36 -25.57 -2.46
N SER A 44 13.59 -24.65 -3.42
CA SER A 44 14.58 -23.57 -3.27
C SER A 44 14.15 -22.50 -2.28
N PHE A 45 12.84 -22.35 -2.02
CA PHE A 45 12.31 -21.27 -1.19
C PHE A 45 12.79 -21.37 0.26
N SER A 46 13.15 -22.56 0.76
CA SER A 46 13.74 -22.67 2.10
C SER A 46 15.04 -21.88 2.23
N ALA A 47 15.89 -21.90 1.21
CA ALA A 47 17.15 -21.14 1.21
C ALA A 47 16.86 -19.64 1.03
N GLU A 48 15.96 -19.29 0.13
CA GLU A 48 15.62 -17.88 -0.14
C GLU A 48 14.96 -17.18 1.06
N VAL A 49 14.10 -17.90 1.80
CA VAL A 49 13.51 -17.41 3.06
C VAL A 49 14.57 -17.30 4.17
N ALA A 50 15.55 -18.20 4.20
CA ALA A 50 16.67 -18.10 5.15
C ALA A 50 17.53 -16.85 4.89
N ASP A 51 17.79 -16.53 3.62
CA ASP A 51 18.47 -15.28 3.25
C ASP A 51 17.64 -14.04 3.63
N ALA A 52 16.33 -14.06 3.40
CA ALA A 52 15.46 -12.96 3.82
C ALA A 52 15.49 -12.78 5.35
N LYS A 53 15.45 -13.88 6.10
CA LYS A 53 15.61 -13.86 7.57
C LYS A 53 16.95 -13.25 7.98
N LYS A 54 18.05 -13.61 7.29
CA LYS A 54 19.37 -13.05 7.55
C LYS A 54 19.41 -11.54 7.31
N GLU A 55 18.82 -11.06 6.20
CA GLU A 55 18.69 -9.63 5.93
C GLU A 55 17.90 -8.92 7.04
N PHE A 56 16.81 -9.51 7.52
CA PHE A 56 16.04 -8.98 8.64
C PHE A 56 16.89 -8.90 9.93
N GLU A 57 17.64 -9.96 10.26
CA GLU A 57 18.50 -10.00 11.45
C GLU A 57 19.65 -8.99 11.40
N LEU A 58 20.12 -8.65 10.19
CA LEU A 58 21.09 -7.56 9.95
C LEU A 58 20.45 -6.16 9.96
N GLY A 59 19.15 -6.06 10.29
CA GLY A 59 18.40 -4.81 10.26
C GLY A 59 18.04 -4.33 8.86
N ARG A 60 18.27 -5.11 7.80
CA ARG A 60 17.91 -4.72 6.42
C ARG A 60 16.47 -5.12 6.12
N VAL A 61 15.53 -4.59 6.90
CA VAL A 61 14.10 -4.99 6.87
C VAL A 61 13.48 -4.78 5.48
N HIS A 62 13.83 -3.70 4.78
CA HIS A 62 13.38 -3.44 3.41
C HIS A 62 13.82 -4.53 2.42
N ASN A 63 15.07 -4.99 2.51
CA ASN A 63 15.59 -6.07 1.66
C ASN A 63 14.90 -7.40 1.96
N SER A 64 14.70 -7.70 3.26
CA SER A 64 13.93 -8.87 3.68
C SER A 64 12.50 -8.84 3.12
N LEU A 65 11.80 -7.71 3.26
CA LEU A 65 10.43 -7.55 2.75
C LEU A 65 10.35 -7.72 1.23
N ALA A 66 11.26 -7.08 0.48
CA ALA A 66 11.31 -7.21 -0.97
C ALA A 66 11.52 -8.67 -1.40
N ARG A 67 12.45 -9.38 -0.74
CA ARG A 67 12.71 -10.79 -1.01
C ARG A 67 11.52 -11.68 -0.68
N ILE A 68 10.86 -11.50 0.46
CA ILE A 68 9.67 -12.28 0.81
C ILE A 68 8.52 -12.05 -0.19
N ARG A 69 8.29 -10.81 -0.64
CA ARG A 69 7.28 -10.52 -1.68
C ARG A 69 7.60 -11.19 -3.02
N GLN A 70 8.87 -11.23 -3.40
CA GLN A 70 9.30 -11.94 -4.61
C GLN A 70 9.02 -13.45 -4.50
N ILE A 71 9.35 -14.06 -3.36
CA ILE A 71 9.10 -15.49 -3.11
C ILE A 71 7.58 -15.76 -3.11
N GLU A 72 6.77 -14.91 -2.48
CA GLU A 72 5.31 -15.03 -2.49
C GLU A 72 4.74 -14.99 -3.92
N MET A 73 5.20 -14.04 -4.74
CA MET A 73 4.77 -13.92 -6.14
C MET A 73 5.11 -15.19 -6.94
N GLN A 74 6.32 -15.73 -6.76
CA GLN A 74 6.75 -16.98 -7.41
C GLN A 74 5.90 -18.17 -6.93
N PHE A 75 5.66 -18.29 -5.63
CA PHE A 75 4.80 -19.32 -5.05
C PHE A 75 3.39 -19.28 -5.65
N ASN A 76 2.76 -18.10 -5.69
CA ASN A 76 1.42 -17.92 -6.26
C ASN A 76 1.38 -18.28 -7.75
N SER A 77 2.45 -17.97 -8.49
CA SER A 77 2.61 -18.36 -9.89
C SER A 77 2.68 -19.89 -10.08
N ILE A 78 3.48 -20.58 -9.24
CA ILE A 78 3.58 -22.04 -9.24
C ILE A 78 2.23 -22.68 -8.88
N ALA A 79 1.59 -22.20 -7.81
CA ALA A 79 0.29 -22.68 -7.36
C ALA A 79 -0.81 -22.47 -8.41
N GLY A 80 -0.76 -21.35 -9.15
CA GLY A 80 -1.65 -21.06 -10.26
C GLY A 80 -1.48 -22.05 -11.42
N ARG A 81 -0.24 -22.26 -11.87
CA ARG A 81 0.08 -23.25 -12.92
C ARG A 81 -0.36 -24.66 -12.54
N TRP A 82 -0.08 -25.06 -11.30
CA TRP A 82 -0.47 -26.37 -10.79
C TRP A 82 -1.99 -26.56 -10.80
N ASN A 83 -2.74 -25.56 -10.32
CA ASN A 83 -4.21 -25.60 -10.34
C ASN A 83 -4.78 -25.61 -11.77
N ALA A 84 -4.16 -24.87 -12.69
CA ALA A 84 -4.56 -24.86 -14.10
C ALA A 84 -4.33 -26.23 -14.76
N GLN A 85 -3.20 -26.90 -14.47
CA GLN A 85 -2.93 -28.25 -14.94
C GLN A 85 -3.98 -29.25 -14.44
N ALA A 86 -4.24 -29.29 -13.13
CA ALA A 86 -5.25 -30.16 -12.55
C ALA A 86 -6.66 -29.86 -13.11
N GLY A 87 -7.01 -28.58 -13.23
CA GLY A 87 -8.28 -28.13 -13.82
C GLY A 87 -8.42 -28.50 -15.30
N GLY A 88 -7.34 -28.39 -16.08
CA GLY A 88 -7.31 -28.76 -17.49
C GLY A 88 -7.55 -30.25 -17.72
N ILE A 89 -6.99 -31.12 -16.88
CA ILE A 89 -7.25 -32.57 -16.92
C ILE A 89 -8.73 -32.86 -16.64
N LEU A 90 -9.29 -32.26 -15.59
CA LEU A 90 -10.70 -32.45 -15.21
C LEU A 90 -11.66 -31.90 -16.28
N ALA A 91 -11.35 -30.75 -16.87
CA ALA A 91 -12.15 -30.14 -17.93
C ALA A 91 -12.09 -30.97 -19.22
N SER A 92 -10.91 -31.44 -19.62
CA SER A 92 -10.73 -32.26 -20.83
C SER A 92 -11.51 -33.57 -20.76
N ALA A 93 -11.52 -34.19 -19.57
CA ALA A 93 -12.31 -35.40 -19.34
C ALA A 93 -13.83 -35.14 -19.37
N ARG A 94 -14.29 -34.04 -18.75
CA ARG A 94 -15.71 -33.65 -18.78
C ARG A 94 -16.21 -33.35 -20.19
N GLN A 95 -15.35 -32.77 -21.04
CA GLN A 95 -15.66 -32.45 -22.43
C GLN A 95 -15.54 -33.65 -23.38
N GLY A 96 -15.20 -34.85 -22.87
CA GLY A 96 -15.00 -36.05 -23.71
C GLY A 96 -13.77 -35.97 -24.62
N LYS A 97 -12.92 -34.94 -24.48
CA LYS A 97 -11.71 -34.76 -25.29
C LYS A 97 -10.60 -35.75 -24.92
N GLN A 98 -10.65 -36.28 -23.70
CA GLN A 98 -9.72 -37.30 -23.24
C GLN A 98 -10.46 -38.39 -22.46
N ALA A 99 -10.22 -39.65 -22.82
CA ALA A 99 -10.70 -40.80 -22.08
C ALA A 99 -9.86 -40.97 -20.80
N VAL A 100 -10.31 -40.36 -19.69
CA VAL A 100 -9.73 -40.57 -18.36
C VAL A 100 -10.60 -41.56 -17.59
N PRO A 101 -10.06 -42.67 -17.05
CA PRO A 101 -10.81 -43.58 -16.20
C PRO A 101 -11.43 -42.84 -14.99
N ALA A 102 -12.65 -43.21 -14.59
CA ALA A 102 -13.36 -42.57 -13.48
C ALA A 102 -12.54 -42.57 -12.18
N GLN A 103 -11.81 -43.66 -11.92
CA GLN A 103 -10.89 -43.76 -10.78
C GLN A 103 -9.80 -42.68 -10.82
N LYS A 104 -9.16 -42.48 -11.98
CA LYS A 104 -8.13 -41.46 -12.17
C LYS A 104 -8.68 -40.04 -12.05
N LEU A 105 -9.91 -39.80 -12.51
CA LEU A 105 -10.56 -38.50 -12.28
C LEU A 105 -10.79 -38.21 -10.79
N ASN A 106 -11.16 -39.22 -10.01
CA ASN A 106 -11.31 -39.06 -8.58
C ASN A 106 -9.95 -38.83 -7.89
N GLU A 107 -8.89 -39.51 -8.31
CA GLU A 107 -7.52 -39.22 -7.86
C GLU A 107 -7.13 -37.76 -8.13
N VAL A 108 -7.38 -37.24 -9.34
CA VAL A 108 -7.08 -35.84 -9.70
C VAL A 108 -7.92 -34.84 -8.88
N LYS A 109 -9.21 -35.11 -8.67
CA LYS A 109 -10.07 -34.26 -7.82
C LYS A 109 -9.56 -34.23 -6.37
N ASN A 110 -9.22 -35.40 -5.82
CA ASN A 110 -8.70 -35.51 -4.46
C ASN A 110 -7.34 -34.82 -4.33
N ALA A 111 -6.47 -34.98 -5.32
CA ALA A 111 -5.19 -34.27 -5.41
C ALA A 111 -5.40 -32.75 -5.42
N GLN A 112 -6.32 -32.26 -6.24
CA GLN A 112 -6.66 -30.84 -6.32
C GLN A 112 -7.18 -30.29 -5.00
N ALA A 113 -8.08 -31.02 -4.33
CA ALA A 113 -8.62 -30.64 -3.03
C ALA A 113 -7.51 -30.56 -1.96
N LYS A 114 -6.67 -31.61 -1.86
CA LYS A 114 -5.56 -31.65 -0.91
C LYS A 114 -4.54 -30.54 -1.15
N MET A 115 -4.15 -30.31 -2.40
CA MET A 115 -3.17 -29.26 -2.71
C MET A 115 -3.71 -27.86 -2.38
N ARG A 116 -5.01 -27.60 -2.60
CA ARG A 116 -5.67 -26.35 -2.16
C ARG A 116 -5.65 -26.19 -0.65
N GLN A 117 -5.88 -27.27 0.10
CA GLN A 117 -5.78 -27.26 1.57
C GLN A 117 -4.36 -26.97 2.07
N LEU A 118 -3.33 -27.31 1.30
CA LEU A 118 -1.93 -27.00 1.62
C LEU A 118 -1.52 -25.59 1.18
N THR A 119 -2.06 -25.12 0.05
CA THR A 119 -1.73 -23.80 -0.51
C THR A 119 -2.27 -22.67 0.37
N ALA A 120 -3.48 -22.80 0.92
CA ALA A 120 -4.09 -21.73 1.72
C ALA A 120 -3.28 -21.37 2.99
N PRO A 121 -2.79 -22.32 3.81
CA PRO A 121 -1.87 -22.05 4.91
C PRO A 121 -0.56 -21.38 4.47
N ALA A 122 0.00 -21.77 3.32
CA ALA A 122 1.22 -21.16 2.79
C ALA A 122 0.99 -19.69 2.41
N THR A 123 -0.07 -19.39 1.66
CA THR A 123 -0.45 -18.01 1.33
C THR A 123 -0.73 -17.18 2.58
N LYS A 124 -1.40 -17.74 3.59
CA LYS A 124 -1.61 -17.06 4.87
C LYS A 124 -0.27 -16.74 5.56
N SER A 125 0.64 -17.70 5.62
CA SER A 125 1.95 -17.51 6.26
C SER A 125 2.77 -16.41 5.58
N PHE A 126 2.72 -16.32 4.24
CA PHE A 126 3.32 -15.20 3.51
C PHE A 126 2.71 -13.85 3.91
N ARG A 127 1.38 -13.74 3.91
CA ARG A 127 0.69 -12.50 4.31
C ARG A 127 1.05 -12.08 5.74
N ASP A 128 1.02 -13.00 6.67
CA ASP A 128 1.34 -12.73 8.08
C ASP A 128 2.79 -12.21 8.21
N LEU A 129 3.75 -12.81 7.51
CA LEU A 129 5.14 -12.37 7.50
C LEU A 129 5.32 -11.00 6.82
N ILE A 130 4.67 -10.78 5.68
CA ILE A 130 4.72 -9.51 4.95
C ILE A 130 4.16 -8.37 5.80
N THR A 131 2.98 -8.55 6.39
CA THR A 131 2.37 -7.56 7.29
C THR A 131 3.26 -7.26 8.49
N ALA A 132 3.90 -8.28 9.07
CA ALA A 132 4.84 -8.06 10.17
C ALA A 132 6.08 -7.25 9.73
N LEU A 133 6.64 -7.55 8.56
CA LEU A 133 7.78 -6.82 7.99
C LEU A 133 7.43 -5.38 7.59
N GLU A 134 6.23 -5.14 7.04
CA GLU A 134 5.71 -3.81 6.75
C GLU A 134 5.58 -2.95 8.01
N HIS A 135 5.05 -3.54 9.09
CA HIS A 135 5.01 -2.89 10.40
C HIS A 135 6.40 -2.57 10.94
N ALA A 136 7.37 -3.48 10.77
CA ALA A 136 8.74 -3.26 11.19
C ALA A 136 9.41 -2.13 10.41
N VAL A 137 9.16 -2.05 9.10
CA VAL A 137 9.60 -0.93 8.25
C VAL A 137 8.99 0.40 8.75
N ALA A 138 7.68 0.44 8.98
CA ALA A 138 7.00 1.64 9.45
C ALA A 138 7.57 2.12 10.79
N SER A 139 7.68 1.21 11.77
CA SER A 139 8.19 1.54 13.11
C SER A 139 9.63 2.04 13.14
N ARG A 140 10.44 1.66 12.14
CA ARG A 140 11.82 2.11 12.04
C ARG A 140 11.92 3.53 11.49
N ASN A 141 11.10 3.86 10.50
CA ASN A 141 11.03 5.22 9.97
C ASN A 141 10.56 6.20 11.06
N ASP A 142 9.55 5.82 11.86
CA ASP A 142 9.06 6.64 12.97
C ASP A 142 10.13 6.87 14.06
N ALA A 143 11.04 5.90 14.28
CA ALA A 143 12.11 6.01 15.27
C ALA A 143 13.32 6.84 14.77
N GLU A 144 13.63 6.78 13.47
CA GLU A 144 14.66 7.62 12.85
C GLU A 144 14.19 9.09 12.82
N GLU A 145 12.92 9.36 12.51
CA GLU A 145 12.34 10.71 12.58
C GLU A 145 12.31 11.29 14.01
N ALA A 146 12.07 10.45 15.03
CA ALA A 146 12.08 10.89 16.44
C ALA A 146 13.51 11.12 17.00
N SER A 147 14.51 10.43 16.46
CA SER A 147 15.92 10.56 16.86
C SER A 147 16.56 11.84 16.32
N ASP A 148 16.18 12.25 15.12
CA ASP A 148 16.70 13.49 14.52
C ASP A 148 16.17 14.73 15.24
N GLN A 149 14.93 14.70 15.75
CA GLN A 149 14.35 15.79 16.55
C GLN A 149 14.98 15.92 17.96
N ALA A 150 15.46 14.83 18.57
CA ALA A 150 16.11 14.87 19.87
C ALA A 150 17.54 15.45 19.81
N SER A 151 18.15 15.45 18.63
CA SER A 151 19.50 15.94 18.39
C SER A 151 19.56 17.47 18.23
N GLU A 152 18.47 18.09 17.77
CA GLU A 152 18.37 19.55 17.58
C GLU A 152 17.97 20.31 18.86
N GLN A 153 17.55 19.61 19.91
CA GLN A 153 17.07 20.24 21.15
C GLN A 153 18.14 20.40 22.25
N ARG A 154 19.42 20.08 21.96
CA ARG A 154 20.53 20.14 22.94
C ARG A 154 21.57 21.26 22.72
N THR A 155 21.35 22.18 21.78
CA THR A 155 22.24 23.34 21.57
C THR A 155 21.50 24.67 21.72
N SER A 156 20.85 24.91 22.85
CA SER A 156 20.36 26.27 23.17
C SER A 156 20.13 26.46 24.67
N SER A 157 21.21 26.42 25.47
CA SER A 157 21.22 26.97 26.82
C SER A 157 22.63 27.45 27.16
N THR A 158 22.71 28.63 27.81
CA THR A 158 23.87 29.47 28.21
C THR A 158 24.34 30.49 27.15
N ASP A 159 24.51 31.79 27.41
CA ASP A 159 24.27 32.65 28.58
C ASP A 159 24.43 34.15 28.18
N LEU A 160 23.63 35.01 28.82
CA LEU A 160 23.92 36.35 29.40
C LEU A 160 24.20 37.65 28.57
N VAL A 161 23.25 38.61 28.71
CA VAL A 161 23.29 40.00 29.26
C VAL A 161 24.24 41.11 28.72
N SER A 162 23.66 42.34 28.63
CA SER A 162 24.26 43.71 28.75
C SER A 162 24.87 44.38 27.51
N THR A 163 24.89 45.71 27.24
CA THR A 163 24.19 46.96 27.66
C THR A 163 24.75 48.12 26.78
N SER A 164 23.90 49.13 26.49
CA SER A 164 24.14 50.59 26.29
C SER A 164 25.12 51.19 25.24
N ALA A 165 24.55 52.09 24.42
CA ALA A 165 24.85 53.52 24.21
C ALA A 165 26.06 54.01 23.34
N ILE A 166 25.81 55.03 22.48
CA ILE A 166 26.32 56.43 22.55
C ILE A 166 26.33 57.14 21.15
N ALA A 167 25.79 58.38 21.14
CA ALA A 167 26.06 59.60 20.32
C ALA A 167 25.92 59.58 18.77
N SER A 168 25.08 60.42 18.14
CA SER A 168 25.02 61.91 17.99
C SER A 168 25.79 62.44 16.76
N GLY A 169 25.09 63.15 15.86
CA GLY A 169 25.70 64.02 14.83
C GLY A 169 24.82 64.28 13.58
N SER A 170 23.96 65.30 13.63
CA SER A 170 23.24 65.94 12.48
C SER A 170 24.18 66.87 11.67
N PRO A 171 23.74 67.76 10.73
CA PRO A 171 22.46 67.93 10.00
C PRO A 171 22.63 68.24 8.48
N THR A 172 21.51 68.59 7.83
CA THR A 172 21.30 69.52 6.68
C THR A 172 20.74 68.94 5.37
N GLY A 173 19.42 69.16 5.15
CA GLY A 173 18.82 69.33 3.82
C GLY A 173 19.00 70.78 3.33
N PRO A 174 18.17 71.34 2.41
CA PRO A 174 16.95 70.79 1.80
C PRO A 174 16.84 71.02 0.27
N ALA A 175 15.86 70.38 -0.39
CA ALA A 175 15.09 71.02 -1.47
C ALA A 175 13.80 70.22 -1.73
N VAL A 176 12.68 70.91 -1.53
CA VAL A 176 11.29 70.47 -1.65
C VAL A 176 10.75 70.92 -3.01
N SER A 177 9.90 70.12 -3.65
CA SER A 177 8.64 70.50 -4.35
C SER A 177 8.13 69.28 -5.14
N ASN A 178 7.03 68.63 -4.72
CA ASN A 178 5.62 68.86 -5.13
C ASN A 178 5.35 68.33 -6.57
N GLU A 179 4.30 67.61 -6.95
CA GLU A 179 2.98 67.28 -6.40
C GLU A 179 2.37 66.08 -7.20
N LYS A 180 1.39 65.38 -6.60
CA LYS A 180 0.39 64.43 -7.18
C LYS A 180 -0.43 65.10 -8.33
N PRO A 181 -1.30 64.45 -9.17
CA PRO A 181 -2.22 63.32 -8.84
C PRO A 181 -2.69 62.35 -9.99
N LEU A 182 -3.39 61.27 -9.57
CA LEU A 182 -4.63 60.62 -10.10
C LEU A 182 -4.73 59.90 -11.50
N ASP A 183 -5.35 58.71 -11.40
CA ASP A 183 -6.34 58.01 -12.26
C ASP A 183 -5.98 57.02 -13.40
N ASP A 184 -6.50 55.79 -13.16
CA ASP A 184 -7.29 54.88 -14.03
C ASP A 184 -6.68 53.84 -15.01
N GLU A 185 -7.03 52.56 -14.70
CA GLU A 185 -7.42 51.41 -15.57
C GLU A 185 -6.31 50.77 -16.46
N GLU A 186 -6.15 49.46 -16.68
CA GLU A 186 -6.83 48.21 -16.31
C GLU A 186 -5.91 46.99 -16.67
N GLU A 187 -6.35 45.77 -16.30
CA GLU A 187 -5.84 44.41 -16.61
C GLU A 187 -4.59 43.87 -15.87
N SER A 188 -4.69 43.09 -14.79
CA SER A 188 -5.36 41.78 -14.51
C SER A 188 -4.45 40.54 -14.63
N VAL A 189 -3.72 40.21 -13.55
CA VAL A 189 -3.59 38.81 -13.11
C VAL A 189 -3.50 38.77 -11.59
N ALA A 190 -4.66 38.59 -10.96
CA ALA A 190 -4.84 38.62 -9.52
C ALA A 190 -4.03 37.51 -8.82
N SER A 191 -3.03 37.94 -8.04
CA SER A 191 -2.55 37.20 -6.87
C SER A 191 -3.67 37.18 -5.84
N ARG A 192 -4.53 36.15 -5.86
CA ARG A 192 -5.53 35.97 -4.81
C ARG A 192 -4.88 35.36 -3.58
N SER A 193 -4.57 36.23 -2.63
CA SER A 193 -4.55 35.94 -1.20
C SER A 193 -5.88 35.28 -0.83
N PHE A 194 -5.88 33.98 -0.60
CA PHE A 194 -6.97 33.31 0.11
C PHE A 194 -6.54 33.17 1.56
N ASP A 195 -6.74 34.26 2.31
CA ASP A 195 -7.02 34.14 3.74
C ASP A 195 -8.54 34.21 3.89
N SER A 196 -9.16 33.04 4.07
CA SER A 196 -10.55 32.85 4.43
C SER A 196 -10.64 31.44 5.02
N GLU A 197 -11.09 31.37 6.27
CA GLU A 197 -11.25 30.21 7.16
C GLU A 197 -11.39 28.81 6.52
N PRO A 198 -10.89 27.74 7.17
CA PRO A 198 -10.97 26.39 6.65
C PRO A 198 -12.43 25.90 6.65
N ARG A 199 -13.11 26.02 5.51
CA ARG A 199 -14.40 25.33 5.30
C ARG A 199 -14.16 23.82 5.32
N LYS A 200 -14.36 23.26 6.51
CA LYS A 200 -14.33 21.84 6.84
C LYS A 200 -15.60 21.17 6.31
N GLU A 201 -15.81 21.18 5.00
CA GLU A 201 -16.96 20.49 4.39
C GLU A 201 -16.58 19.04 4.13
N VAL A 202 -16.69 18.22 5.18
CA VAL A 202 -16.84 16.78 5.02
C VAL A 202 -18.13 16.55 4.21
N PRO A 203 -18.12 15.75 3.13
CA PRO A 203 -19.32 15.49 2.35
C PRO A 203 -20.44 14.89 3.21
N ASP A 204 -21.69 15.10 2.79
CA ASP A 204 -22.82 14.44 3.46
C ASP A 204 -22.65 12.91 3.40
N LEU A 205 -22.90 12.25 4.53
CA LEU A 205 -22.91 10.79 4.66
C LEU A 205 -23.89 10.13 3.68
N ALA A 206 -24.97 10.82 3.29
CA ALA A 206 -25.90 10.34 2.28
C ALA A 206 -25.21 9.99 0.94
N VAL A 207 -24.11 10.66 0.60
CA VAL A 207 -23.37 10.43 -0.65
C VAL A 207 -22.64 9.07 -0.65
N LEU A 208 -22.40 8.47 0.51
CA LEU A 208 -21.83 7.12 0.61
C LEU A 208 -22.85 6.00 0.30
N GLY A 209 -24.16 6.31 0.26
CA GLY A 209 -25.22 5.32 0.02
C GLY A 209 -25.07 4.10 0.93
N LYS A 210 -25.05 2.90 0.32
CA LYS A 210 -24.88 1.61 1.04
C LYS A 210 -23.60 1.50 1.90
N PHE A 211 -22.60 2.35 1.67
CA PHE A 211 -21.37 2.34 2.46
C PHE A 211 -21.49 3.10 3.77
N ALA A 212 -22.47 4.01 3.90
CA ALA A 212 -22.70 4.79 5.12
C ALA A 212 -23.00 3.91 6.35
N GLU A 213 -23.61 2.74 6.13
CA GLU A 213 -23.91 1.76 7.19
C GLU A 213 -22.65 1.21 7.86
N LYS A 214 -21.56 1.06 7.10
CA LYS A 214 -20.34 0.38 7.56
C LYS A 214 -19.15 1.31 7.71
N TYR A 215 -19.23 2.49 7.10
CA TYR A 215 -18.11 3.42 7.00
C TYR A 215 -18.55 4.85 7.24
N ARG A 216 -17.61 5.63 7.78
CA ARG A 216 -17.71 7.07 7.96
C ARG A 216 -16.51 7.76 7.34
N PHE A 217 -16.67 9.03 7.00
CA PHE A 217 -15.56 9.87 6.55
C PHE A 217 -14.51 10.00 7.65
N GLY A 218 -13.29 9.69 7.30
CA GLY A 218 -12.07 9.95 8.06
C GLY A 218 -11.31 11.15 7.48
N PRO A 219 -9.99 11.21 7.66
CA PRO A 219 -9.18 12.32 7.19
C PRO A 219 -9.24 12.49 5.66
N LYS A 220 -9.30 13.75 5.23
CA LYS A 220 -9.15 14.14 3.82
C LYS A 220 -7.68 13.98 3.41
N LEU A 221 -7.45 13.49 2.21
CA LEU A 221 -6.13 13.46 1.59
C LEU A 221 -5.74 14.86 1.13
N GLU A 222 -4.52 15.25 1.45
CA GLU A 222 -3.94 16.54 1.09
C GLU A 222 -2.55 16.33 0.52
N VAL A 223 -2.16 17.18 -0.43
CA VAL A 223 -0.76 17.22 -0.90
C VAL A 223 -0.01 18.19 -0.01
N LYS A 224 0.88 17.66 0.83
CA LYS A 224 1.78 18.45 1.68
C LYS A 224 3.16 18.54 1.05
N ILE A 225 3.88 19.61 1.40
CA ILE A 225 5.28 19.80 1.03
C ILE A 225 6.10 19.50 2.28
N SER A 226 7.03 18.54 2.19
CA SER A 226 7.97 18.25 3.27
C SER A 226 9.05 19.34 3.35
N GLU A 227 9.80 19.37 4.45
CA GLU A 227 10.97 20.22 4.65
C GLU A 227 12.00 20.07 3.51
N SER A 228 12.11 18.86 2.95
CA SER A 228 12.92 18.56 1.76
C SER A 228 12.35 19.11 0.44
N ARG A 229 11.35 20.00 0.48
CA ARG A 229 10.57 20.53 -0.66
C ARG A 229 9.91 19.47 -1.56
N LYS A 230 9.78 18.22 -1.09
CA LYS A 230 9.14 17.15 -1.84
C LYS A 230 7.64 17.12 -1.53
N ARG A 231 6.82 16.95 -2.55
CA ARG A 231 5.37 16.82 -2.40
C ARG A 231 5.02 15.38 -2.02
N HIS A 232 4.23 15.20 -0.97
CA HIS A 232 3.73 13.90 -0.54
C HIS A 232 2.24 14.00 -0.18
N ILE A 233 1.56 12.86 -0.16
CA ILE A 233 0.14 12.78 0.15
C ILE A 233 0.00 12.43 1.65
N SER A 234 -0.80 13.21 2.38
CA SER A 234 -1.08 13.03 3.80
C SER A 234 -2.60 12.97 4.04
N PRO A 235 -3.13 11.95 4.73
CA PRO A 235 -2.44 10.72 5.14
C PRO A 235 -1.95 9.90 3.95
N LYS A 236 -0.99 8.99 4.17
CA LYS A 236 -0.48 8.14 3.09
C LYS A 236 -1.62 7.27 2.53
N LEU A 237 -1.62 7.08 1.20
CA LEU A 237 -2.49 6.08 0.58
C LEU A 237 -2.04 4.68 1.00
N GLU A 238 -2.99 3.82 1.33
CA GLU A 238 -2.75 2.46 1.81
C GLU A 238 -3.49 1.44 0.94
N GLU A 239 -2.81 0.36 0.59
CA GLU A 239 -3.42 -0.77 -0.12
C GLU A 239 -4.50 -1.43 0.73
N GLY A 240 -5.58 -1.85 0.08
CA GLY A 240 -6.72 -2.49 0.72
C GLY A 240 -7.69 -1.54 1.44
N ARG A 241 -7.33 -0.27 1.66
CA ARG A 241 -8.22 0.74 2.26
C ARG A 241 -9.26 1.27 1.27
N PHE A 242 -10.35 1.77 1.85
CA PHE A 242 -11.44 2.40 1.11
C PHE A 242 -11.34 3.92 1.20
N TYR A 243 -11.59 4.58 0.08
CA TYR A 243 -11.59 6.02 -0.02
C TYR A 243 -12.83 6.48 -0.77
N PHE A 244 -13.42 7.58 -0.34
CA PHE A 244 -14.45 8.26 -1.10
C PHE A 244 -13.80 9.32 -1.99
N VAL A 245 -14.12 9.33 -3.28
CA VAL A 245 -13.53 10.20 -4.28
C VAL A 245 -14.62 11.11 -4.86
N GLN A 246 -14.63 12.38 -4.45
CA GLN A 246 -15.62 13.36 -4.91
C GLN A 246 -15.44 13.71 -6.39
N GLY A 247 -14.20 13.66 -6.89
CA GLY A 247 -13.87 14.09 -8.25
C GLY A 247 -14.22 13.09 -9.37
N MET A 248 -14.72 11.89 -9.05
CA MET A 248 -15.22 10.92 -10.04
C MET A 248 -16.66 11.24 -10.44
N GLN A 249 -17.10 10.76 -11.60
CA GLN A 249 -18.47 10.99 -12.09
C GLN A 249 -19.19 9.65 -12.30
N PRO A 250 -20.21 9.34 -11.46
CA PRO A 250 -20.57 10.05 -10.22
C PRO A 250 -19.51 9.85 -9.10
N PRO A 251 -19.54 10.65 -8.02
CA PRO A 251 -18.70 10.43 -6.85
C PRO A 251 -18.85 9.01 -6.33
N THR A 252 -17.73 8.34 -6.00
CA THR A 252 -17.75 6.90 -5.71
C THR A 252 -16.78 6.52 -4.60
N VAL A 253 -17.01 5.34 -4.04
CA VAL A 253 -16.11 4.67 -3.11
C VAL A 253 -15.18 3.77 -3.91
N VAL A 254 -13.88 3.92 -3.69
CA VAL A 254 -12.85 3.10 -4.30
C VAL A 254 -12.07 2.33 -3.25
N ARG A 255 -11.61 1.14 -3.60
CA ARG A 255 -10.63 0.38 -2.79
C ARG A 255 -9.28 0.41 -3.48
N VAL A 256 -8.23 0.83 -2.78
CA VAL A 256 -6.87 0.77 -3.33
C VAL A 256 -6.45 -0.68 -3.48
N ARG A 257 -6.05 -1.07 -4.68
CA ARG A 257 -5.56 -2.42 -5.00
C ARG A 257 -4.04 -2.49 -4.92
N GLU A 258 -3.38 -1.53 -5.54
CA GLU A 258 -1.94 -1.52 -5.73
C GLU A 258 -1.47 -0.06 -5.81
N ILE A 259 -0.37 0.27 -5.13
CA ILE A 259 0.28 1.58 -5.21
C ILE A 259 1.61 1.42 -5.96
N ARG A 260 1.73 2.07 -7.11
CA ARG A 260 2.94 2.11 -7.93
C ARG A 260 3.65 3.46 -7.77
N SER A 261 4.87 3.55 -8.28
CA SER A 261 5.67 4.78 -8.21
C SER A 261 5.00 5.99 -8.89
N SER A 262 4.23 5.78 -9.96
CA SER A 262 3.60 6.86 -10.74
C SER A 262 2.08 6.74 -10.88
N ALA A 263 1.46 5.70 -10.33
CA ALA A 263 0.03 5.45 -10.46
C ALA A 263 -0.52 4.63 -9.30
N VAL A 264 -1.84 4.69 -9.10
CA VAL A 264 -2.57 3.89 -8.12
C VAL A 264 -3.67 3.11 -8.83
N LEU A 265 -3.67 1.79 -8.69
CA LEU A 265 -4.76 0.95 -9.17
C LEU A 265 -5.84 0.92 -8.11
N VAL A 266 -7.07 1.29 -8.48
CA VAL A 266 -8.22 1.29 -7.58
C VAL A 266 -9.35 0.45 -8.16
N TYR A 267 -10.07 -0.25 -7.29
CA TYR A 267 -11.33 -0.90 -7.64
C TYR A 267 -12.48 0.07 -7.34
N ASP A 268 -13.23 0.46 -8.37
CA ASP A 268 -14.41 1.32 -8.26
C ASP A 268 -15.61 0.48 -7.82
N ALA A 269 -16.12 0.76 -6.62
CA ALA A 269 -17.18 -0.05 -6.04
C ALA A 269 -18.57 0.22 -6.64
N LEU A 270 -18.73 1.29 -7.42
CA LEU A 270 -19.95 1.58 -8.16
C LEU A 270 -19.98 0.83 -9.49
N HIS A 271 -18.91 0.95 -10.29
CA HIS A 271 -18.83 0.34 -11.62
C HIS A 271 -18.33 -1.11 -11.61
N GLY A 272 -17.77 -1.57 -10.49
CA GLY A 272 -17.30 -2.94 -10.32
C GLY A 272 -16.05 -3.27 -11.14
N ASN A 273 -15.27 -2.27 -11.53
CA ASN A 273 -14.09 -2.41 -12.39
C ASN A 273 -12.84 -1.80 -11.74
N GLU A 274 -11.68 -2.12 -12.30
CA GLU A 274 -10.42 -1.54 -11.87
C GLU A 274 -10.07 -0.34 -12.75
N THR A 275 -9.67 0.75 -12.12
CA THR A 275 -9.29 2.01 -12.75
C THR A 275 -7.88 2.37 -12.32
N LEU A 276 -7.02 2.68 -13.29
CA LEU A 276 -5.68 3.21 -13.02
C LEU A 276 -5.75 4.74 -12.88
N LEU A 277 -5.26 5.25 -11.76
CA LEU A 277 -5.12 6.68 -11.48
C LEU A 277 -3.64 7.05 -11.56
N ASP A 278 -3.21 7.66 -12.66
CA ASP A 278 -1.86 8.23 -12.74
C ASP A 278 -1.68 9.40 -11.75
N SER A 279 -0.44 9.84 -11.58
CA SER A 279 -0.09 10.90 -10.63
C SER A 279 -0.77 12.24 -10.92
N PHE A 280 -1.02 12.58 -12.19
CA PHE A 280 -1.68 13.83 -12.58
C PHE A 280 -3.17 13.80 -12.22
N ARG A 281 -3.85 12.71 -12.58
CA ARG A 281 -5.25 12.45 -12.27
C ARG A 281 -5.46 12.35 -10.77
N LEU A 282 -4.59 11.63 -10.05
CA LEU A 282 -4.64 11.51 -8.61
C LEU A 282 -4.52 12.88 -7.93
N ARG A 283 -3.58 13.73 -8.37
CA ARG A 283 -3.42 15.09 -7.85
C ARG A 283 -4.67 15.95 -8.06
N THR A 284 -5.27 15.84 -9.25
CA THR A 284 -6.51 16.55 -9.59
C THR A 284 -7.67 16.09 -8.69
N LEU A 285 -7.79 14.77 -8.48
CA LEU A 285 -8.80 14.20 -7.60
C LEU A 285 -8.60 14.59 -6.13
N ILE A 286 -7.36 14.64 -5.65
CA ILE A 286 -7.04 15.12 -4.28
C ILE A 286 -7.49 16.58 -4.11
N GLY A 287 -7.22 17.45 -5.10
CA GLY A 287 -7.69 18.83 -5.08
C GLY A 287 -9.22 18.95 -5.01
N ARG A 288 -9.94 18.05 -5.68
CA ARG A 288 -11.41 17.96 -5.64
C ARG A 288 -11.94 17.33 -4.34
N GLY A 289 -11.13 16.53 -3.68
CA GLY A 289 -11.42 15.90 -2.41
C GLY A 289 -11.46 14.38 -2.48
N ILE A 290 -10.61 13.76 -1.67
CA ILE A 290 -10.64 12.33 -1.39
C ILE A 290 -10.58 12.15 0.12
N TRP A 291 -11.45 11.32 0.69
CA TRP A 291 -11.50 11.05 2.13
C TRP A 291 -11.25 9.57 2.39
N LEU A 292 -10.39 9.28 3.37
CA LEU A 292 -10.26 7.92 3.89
C LEU A 292 -11.59 7.50 4.51
N LEU A 293 -12.06 6.30 4.21
CA LEU A 293 -13.22 5.72 4.88
C LEU A 293 -12.76 4.84 6.05
N THR A 294 -13.29 5.14 7.23
CA THR A 294 -13.01 4.35 8.44
C THR A 294 -14.25 3.53 8.81
N PRO A 295 -14.10 2.30 9.30
CA PRO A 295 -15.23 1.53 9.78
C PRO A 295 -16.01 2.30 10.85
N SER A 296 -17.32 2.41 10.66
CA SER A 296 -18.24 2.89 11.69
C SER A 296 -18.22 1.83 12.80
N ARG A 297 -17.75 2.20 14.00
CA ARG A 297 -17.78 1.31 15.16
C ARG A 297 -19.25 1.08 15.54
N ILE A 298 -19.85 0.07 14.94
CA ILE A 298 -21.11 -0.51 15.42
C ILE A 298 -20.69 -1.64 16.36
N GLY A 299 -21.31 -1.66 17.54
CA GLY A 299 -21.09 -2.50 18.72
C GLY A 299 -20.24 -3.77 18.59
N ALA A 300 -19.35 -3.94 19.58
CA ALA A 300 -18.72 -5.19 19.96
C ALA A 300 -19.73 -6.34 20.13
#